data_AF-A0A536XBD0-F1
#
_entry.id   AF-A0A536XBD0-F1
#
_cell.length_a   1.000
_cell.length_b   1.000
_cell.length_c   1.000
_cell.angle_alpha   90.00
_cell.angle_beta   90.00
_cell.angle_gamma   90.00
#
_symmetry.space_group_name_H-M   'P 1'
#
loop_
_entity.id
_entity.type
_entity.pdbx_description
1 polymer ?
#
loop_
_entity_poly.entity_id
_entity_poly.type
_entity_poly.pdbx_seq_one_letter_code
_entity_poly.pdbx_strand_id
1 'polypeptide(L)'
;MRAIKNFFSGQRPASAPGAEPARADHTSSAADATGMFAYPPVDPGISVRSIDEVLAAQDDLIRRIKLSYGANRNTFDTDLFALIRRYAEYVHLLPATPDNHFSLPGGLLRMGLEIAFYALQATDGQIFSGRSTISHRRQLEPRWRHATFIAGLCSELHRTLSHVIVIDAKGNEWPAYLCPLNRWLHEQRASRFYLRWIPHAQETRSLGVFALPQIIASETLHYLAQGNSVVVPHMMASISGMPLYREQNILP
;
A
#
# COMPACT_ATOMS: atom_id res chain seq x y z
N MET A 1 19.16 -10.10 73.83
CA MET A 1 20.29 -9.24 74.24
C MET A 1 19.99 -7.80 73.83
N ARG A 2 19.77 -6.94 74.85
CA ARG A 2 19.95 -5.46 75.00
C ARG A 2 20.04 -4.55 73.75
N ALA A 3 19.60 -3.29 73.73
CA ALA A 3 18.70 -2.42 74.51
C ALA A 3 18.75 -1.00 73.87
N ILE A 4 17.66 -0.25 74.03
CA ILE A 4 17.38 1.16 73.72
C ILE A 4 18.35 2.17 74.39
N LYS A 5 18.61 3.34 73.77
CA LYS A 5 18.60 4.66 74.47
C LYS A 5 18.61 5.90 73.54
N ASN A 6 17.59 6.74 73.75
CA ASN A 6 17.50 8.17 73.44
C ASN A 6 18.53 8.99 74.25
N PHE A 7 18.93 10.20 73.81
CA PHE A 7 18.53 11.50 74.43
C PHE A 7 19.28 12.73 73.85
N PHE A 8 18.60 13.87 73.97
CA PHE A 8 18.80 15.24 73.48
C PHE A 8 20.00 16.07 74.02
N SER A 9 20.44 17.09 73.26
CA SER A 9 20.55 18.52 73.66
C SER A 9 20.89 19.37 72.41
N GLY A 10 20.11 20.40 72.02
CA GLY A 10 20.15 21.81 72.48
C GLY A 10 21.18 22.61 71.65
N GLN A 11 20.97 23.76 70.98
CA GLN A 11 20.09 24.93 71.17
C GLN A 11 20.01 25.76 69.86
N ARG A 12 18.94 26.57 69.73
CA ARG A 12 18.73 27.67 68.74
C ARG A 12 19.37 28.99 69.20
N PRO A 13 19.52 29.98 68.28
CA PRO A 13 18.67 31.20 68.29
C PRO A 13 18.13 31.52 66.86
N ALA A 14 16.86 31.91 66.62
CA ALA A 14 16.21 33.25 66.71
C ALA A 14 17.01 34.37 65.98
N SER A 15 16.52 35.21 65.05
CA SER A 15 15.17 35.50 64.49
C SER A 15 15.23 36.55 63.35
N ALA A 16 14.42 36.35 62.28
CA ALA A 16 13.64 37.33 61.45
C ALA A 16 14.35 38.28 60.41
N PRO A 17 13.59 38.97 59.51
CA PRO A 17 12.70 38.45 58.45
C PRO A 17 12.90 39.16 57.07
N GLY A 18 12.37 38.60 55.96
CA GLY A 18 12.03 39.42 54.78
C GLY A 18 12.06 38.73 53.41
N ALA A 19 10.98 38.99 52.65
CA ALA A 19 10.83 39.01 51.19
C ALA A 19 9.93 37.92 50.56
N GLU A 20 8.89 38.43 49.90
CA GLU A 20 7.80 37.80 49.13
C GLU A 20 8.26 36.91 47.95
N PRO A 21 7.36 36.06 47.40
CA PRO A 21 7.71 35.10 46.37
C PRO A 21 7.76 35.76 44.98
N ALA A 22 8.89 35.61 44.29
CA ALA A 22 9.00 35.93 42.87
C ALA A 22 8.25 34.88 42.03
N ARG A 23 7.16 35.32 41.41
CA ARG A 23 6.48 34.62 40.31
C ARG A 23 7.49 34.38 39.18
N ALA A 24 7.76 33.13 38.86
CA ALA A 24 8.40 32.77 37.61
C ALA A 24 7.34 32.85 36.50
N ASP A 25 7.47 33.84 35.63
CA ASP A 25 6.73 33.97 34.39
C ASP A 25 7.08 32.78 33.47
N HIS A 26 6.27 31.73 33.53
CA HIS A 26 6.16 30.81 32.40
C HIS A 26 5.22 31.45 31.38
N THR A 27 5.81 32.22 30.48
CA THR A 27 5.21 32.57 29.17
C THR A 27 5.07 31.29 28.35
N SER A 28 4.07 30.48 28.70
CA SER A 28 3.59 29.40 27.85
C SER A 28 2.87 30.04 26.66
N SER A 29 3.53 30.03 25.51
CA SER A 29 2.98 30.36 24.21
C SER A 29 1.58 29.77 24.06
N ALA A 30 0.59 30.64 23.80
CA ALA A 30 -0.82 30.28 23.64
C ALA A 30 -1.13 29.49 22.33
N ALA A 31 -0.12 28.97 21.64
CA ALA A 31 -0.27 28.29 20.35
C ALA A 31 -0.38 26.75 20.45
N ASP A 32 0.04 26.13 21.56
CA ASP A 32 0.06 24.66 21.71
C ASP A 32 -1.17 24.07 22.44
N ALA A 33 -2.12 24.90 22.87
CA ALA A 33 -3.26 24.47 23.69
C ALA A 33 -4.53 24.05 22.89
N THR A 34 -4.53 24.17 21.56
CA THR A 34 -5.73 23.95 20.72
C THR A 34 -6.09 22.47 20.50
N GLY A 35 -5.21 21.53 20.84
CA GLY A 35 -5.44 20.08 20.64
C GLY A 35 -5.92 19.30 21.86
N MET A 36 -5.88 19.87 23.07
CA MET A 36 -5.95 19.07 24.31
C MET A 36 -7.37 18.74 24.79
N PHE A 37 -8.41 19.39 24.23
CA PHE A 37 -9.82 19.21 24.63
C PHE A 37 -10.81 19.19 23.44
N ALA A 38 -10.38 18.80 22.24
CA ALA A 38 -11.29 18.69 21.10
C ALA A 38 -12.09 17.38 21.18
N TYR A 39 -13.38 17.49 21.53
CA TYR A 39 -14.36 16.41 21.40
C TYR A 39 -15.41 16.77 20.34
N PRO A 40 -15.72 15.87 19.40
CA PRO A 40 -15.15 14.52 19.23
C PRO A 40 -13.70 14.54 18.68
N PRO A 41 -12.95 13.42 18.81
CA PRO A 41 -11.64 13.27 18.18
C PRO A 41 -11.73 13.56 16.68
N VAL A 42 -10.88 14.45 16.19
CA VAL A 42 -10.81 14.79 14.76
C VAL A 42 -9.87 13.79 14.09
N ASP A 43 -10.39 13.03 13.12
CA ASP A 43 -9.56 12.18 12.27
C ASP A 43 -8.54 13.07 11.52
N PRO A 44 -7.22 12.86 11.69
CA PRO A 44 -6.23 13.66 10.98
C PRO A 44 -6.24 13.40 9.47
N GLY A 45 -6.79 12.29 8.99
CA GLY A 45 -6.76 11.88 7.59
C GLY A 45 -5.34 11.56 7.09
N ILE A 46 -5.26 11.03 5.86
CA ILE A 46 -4.00 10.67 5.19
C ILE A 46 -3.53 11.86 4.35
N SER A 47 -2.30 12.31 4.57
CA SER A 47 -1.70 13.39 3.78
C SER A 47 -1.34 12.90 2.38
N VAL A 48 -1.78 13.64 1.36
CA VAL A 48 -1.44 13.38 -0.04
C VAL A 48 0.06 13.60 -0.23
N ARG A 49 0.69 12.74 -1.03
CA ARG A 49 2.12 12.76 -1.35
C ARG A 49 2.31 12.65 -2.85
N SER A 50 3.46 13.09 -3.34
CA SER A 50 3.81 12.84 -4.75
C SER A 50 3.96 11.33 -4.98
N ILE A 51 3.67 10.88 -6.21
CA ILE A 51 3.86 9.47 -6.57
C ILE A 51 5.31 9.03 -6.45
N ASP A 52 6.26 9.95 -6.66
CA ASP A 52 7.68 9.64 -6.49
C ASP A 52 8.03 9.38 -5.01
N GLU A 53 7.46 10.13 -4.06
CA GLU A 53 7.62 9.84 -2.62
C GLU A 53 6.94 8.53 -2.22
N VAL A 54 5.76 8.25 -2.77
CA VAL A 54 5.02 7.00 -2.52
C VAL A 54 5.82 5.78 -2.99
N LEU A 55 6.43 5.88 -4.18
CA LEU A 55 7.28 4.83 -4.74
C LEU A 55 8.62 4.73 -3.99
N ALA A 56 9.22 5.86 -3.59
CA ALA A 56 10.47 5.88 -2.84
C ALA A 56 10.34 5.15 -1.49
N ALA A 57 9.18 5.21 -0.85
CA ALA A 57 8.89 4.44 0.36
C ALA A 57 8.91 2.91 0.14
N GLN A 58 8.87 2.44 -1.11
CA GLN A 58 8.91 1.04 -1.50
C GLN A 58 10.19 0.64 -2.26
N ASP A 59 11.20 1.51 -2.28
CA ASP A 59 12.41 1.34 -3.10
C ASP A 59 13.14 0.01 -2.86
N ASP A 60 13.27 -0.43 -1.60
CA ASP A 60 13.88 -1.72 -1.28
C ASP A 60 13.17 -2.90 -1.96
N LEU A 61 11.85 -2.90 -1.96
CA LEU A 61 11.05 -3.96 -2.57
C LEU A 61 11.09 -3.87 -4.10
N ILE A 62 11.01 -2.67 -4.66
CA ILE A 62 11.11 -2.44 -6.10
C ILE A 62 12.49 -2.89 -6.63
N ARG A 63 13.57 -2.61 -5.89
CA ARG A 63 14.91 -3.11 -6.21
C ARG A 63 14.97 -4.64 -6.22
N ARG A 64 14.34 -5.30 -5.24
CA ARG A 64 14.25 -6.78 -5.21
C ARG A 64 13.46 -7.34 -6.39
N ILE A 65 12.35 -6.70 -6.75
CA ILE A 65 11.56 -7.06 -7.95
C ILE A 65 12.43 -6.95 -9.20
N LYS A 66 13.16 -5.84 -9.37
CA LYS A 66 14.08 -5.66 -10.51
C LYS A 66 15.13 -6.76 -10.60
N LEU A 67 15.74 -7.12 -9.47
CA LEU A 67 16.72 -8.20 -9.41
C LEU A 67 16.11 -9.56 -9.78
N SER A 68 14.92 -9.88 -9.25
CA SER A 68 14.20 -11.12 -9.56
C SER A 68 13.70 -11.18 -11.01
N TYR A 69 13.35 -10.04 -11.60
CA TYR A 69 12.93 -9.97 -12.99
C TYR A 69 14.09 -10.26 -13.96
N GLY A 70 15.33 -9.92 -13.58
CA GLY A 70 16.54 -10.30 -14.31
C GLY A 70 16.75 -9.57 -15.64
N ALA A 71 15.99 -8.50 -15.91
CA ALA A 71 16.12 -7.71 -17.12
C ALA A 71 17.06 -6.50 -16.96
N ASN A 72 17.55 -5.95 -18.08
CA ASN A 72 18.26 -4.68 -18.07
C ASN A 72 17.34 -3.53 -17.62
N ARG A 73 17.93 -2.38 -17.29
CA ARG A 73 17.17 -1.22 -16.77
C ARG A 73 16.03 -0.77 -17.70
N ASN A 74 16.28 -0.62 -19.00
CA ASN A 74 15.28 -0.10 -19.93
C ASN A 74 14.09 -1.05 -20.08
N THR A 75 14.36 -2.35 -20.15
CA THR A 75 13.32 -3.38 -20.17
C THR A 75 12.53 -3.38 -18.87
N PHE A 76 13.19 -3.35 -17.71
CA PHE A 76 12.48 -3.25 -16.42
C PHE A 76 11.62 -1.99 -16.31
N ASP A 77 12.15 -0.84 -16.73
CA ASP A 77 11.46 0.44 -16.64
C ASP A 77 10.19 0.44 -17.51
N THR A 78 10.28 -0.17 -18.70
CA THR A 78 9.17 -0.28 -19.66
C THR A 78 8.14 -1.32 -19.23
N ASP A 79 8.58 -2.51 -18.83
CA ASP A 79 7.70 -3.65 -18.58
C ASP A 79 7.05 -3.56 -17.20
N LEU A 80 7.84 -3.33 -16.15
CA LEU A 80 7.36 -3.43 -14.77
C LEU A 80 7.26 -2.08 -14.06
N PHE A 81 8.23 -1.17 -14.21
CA PHE A 81 8.19 0.07 -13.44
C PHE A 81 7.04 0.99 -13.86
N ALA A 82 6.78 1.11 -15.16
CA ALA A 82 5.63 1.85 -15.67
C ALA A 82 4.29 1.29 -15.14
N LEU A 83 4.17 -0.03 -15.04
CA LEU A 83 3.02 -0.72 -14.47
C LEU A 83 2.90 -0.46 -12.97
N ILE A 84 4.00 -0.61 -12.21
CA ILE A 84 4.06 -0.33 -10.77
C ILE A 84 3.66 1.12 -10.49
N ARG A 85 4.12 2.07 -11.30
CA ARG A 85 3.75 3.48 -11.17
C ARG A 85 2.25 3.71 -11.35
N ARG A 86 1.64 3.13 -12.39
CA ARG A 86 0.19 3.24 -12.62
C ARG A 86 -0.62 2.58 -11.51
N TYR A 87 -0.15 1.44 -11.00
CA TYR A 87 -0.74 0.80 -9.83
C TYR A 87 -0.67 1.72 -8.60
N ALA A 88 0.50 2.31 -8.33
CA ALA A 88 0.68 3.27 -7.25
C ALA A 88 -0.17 4.55 -7.43
N GLU A 89 -0.39 5.01 -8.66
CA GLU A 89 -1.32 6.11 -8.94
C GLU A 89 -2.79 5.74 -8.63
N TYR A 90 -3.16 4.48 -8.86
CA TYR A 90 -4.51 3.98 -8.63
C TYR A 90 -4.80 3.79 -7.13
N VAL A 91 -3.92 3.09 -6.40
CA VAL A 91 -4.13 2.77 -4.98
C VAL A 91 -3.55 3.82 -4.02
N HIS A 92 -2.59 4.62 -4.49
CA HIS A 92 -1.91 5.67 -3.74
C HIS A 92 -1.53 5.24 -2.31
N LEU A 93 -1.93 6.01 -1.29
CA LEU A 93 -1.63 5.75 0.12
C LEU A 93 -2.76 4.98 0.83
N LEU A 94 -3.60 4.25 0.10
CA LEU A 94 -4.64 3.46 0.74
C LEU A 94 -4.05 2.37 1.64
N PRO A 95 -4.52 2.24 2.89
CA PRO A 95 -4.32 1.03 3.67
C PRO A 95 -5.10 -0.13 3.02
N ALA A 96 -4.61 -1.36 3.17
CA ALA A 96 -5.32 -2.53 2.67
C ALA A 96 -6.31 -3.12 3.69
N THR A 97 -6.02 -2.94 4.97
CA THR A 97 -6.77 -3.55 6.09
C THR A 97 -7.01 -2.52 7.19
N PRO A 98 -8.08 -2.64 8.01
CA PRO A 98 -8.36 -1.66 9.06
C PRO A 98 -7.32 -1.63 10.20
N ASP A 99 -6.80 -2.78 10.63
CA ASP A 99 -6.08 -2.89 11.92
C ASP A 99 -4.98 -3.97 11.95
N ASN A 100 -4.50 -4.43 10.79
CA ASN A 100 -3.46 -5.48 10.70
C ASN A 100 -2.17 -4.99 9.99
N HIS A 101 -1.32 -5.92 9.53
CA HIS A 101 -0.01 -5.69 8.91
C HIS A 101 -0.01 -4.63 7.79
N PHE A 102 -1.09 -4.52 7.02
CA PHE A 102 -1.23 -3.56 5.91
C PHE A 102 -2.19 -2.41 6.23
N SER A 103 -2.31 -2.02 7.51
CA SER A 103 -3.19 -0.92 7.96
C SER A 103 -2.59 0.48 7.87
N LEU A 104 -1.27 0.57 7.66
CA LEU A 104 -0.60 1.87 7.50
C LEU A 104 -0.86 2.47 6.10
N PRO A 105 -0.73 3.81 5.94
CA PRO A 105 -0.81 4.46 4.64
C PRO A 105 0.13 3.82 3.62
N GLY A 106 -0.39 3.48 2.44
CA GLY A 106 0.33 2.76 1.39
C GLY A 106 0.36 1.24 1.59
N GLY A 107 -0.37 0.70 2.57
CA GLY A 107 -0.46 -0.74 2.83
C GLY A 107 -0.97 -1.55 1.64
N LEU A 108 -1.91 -1.01 0.85
CA LEU A 108 -2.40 -1.69 -0.36
C LEU A 108 -1.35 -1.75 -1.45
N LEU A 109 -0.59 -0.65 -1.64
CA LEU A 109 0.55 -0.64 -2.56
C LEU A 109 1.60 -1.69 -2.14
N ARG A 110 1.95 -1.72 -0.86
CA ARG A 110 2.91 -2.67 -0.30
C ARG A 110 2.46 -4.11 -0.53
N MET A 111 1.21 -4.42 -0.18
CA MET A 111 0.64 -5.75 -0.33
C MET A 111 0.67 -6.22 -1.78
N GLY A 112 0.24 -5.38 -2.74
CA GLY A 112 0.30 -5.71 -4.16
C GLY A 112 1.74 -5.98 -4.64
N LEU A 113 2.70 -5.15 -4.24
CA LEU A 113 4.11 -5.35 -4.60
C LEU A 113 4.71 -6.64 -4.00
N GLU A 114 4.37 -6.98 -2.76
CA GLU A 114 4.84 -8.22 -2.13
C GLU A 114 4.27 -9.46 -2.81
N ILE A 115 2.96 -9.48 -3.09
CA ILE A 115 2.32 -10.58 -3.81
C ILE A 115 2.92 -10.70 -5.22
N ALA A 116 3.10 -9.59 -5.93
CA ALA A 116 3.71 -9.58 -7.26
C ALA A 116 5.15 -10.10 -7.25
N PHE A 117 5.94 -9.71 -6.23
CA PHE A 117 7.31 -10.20 -6.04
C PHE A 117 7.34 -11.72 -5.85
N TYR A 118 6.55 -12.26 -4.93
CA TYR A 118 6.51 -13.70 -4.69
C TYR A 118 5.93 -14.48 -5.87
N ALA A 119 4.92 -13.92 -6.56
CA ALA A 119 4.36 -14.51 -7.78
C ALA A 119 5.42 -14.58 -8.89
N LEU A 120 6.21 -13.52 -9.07
CA LEU A 120 7.32 -13.51 -10.02
C LEU A 120 8.37 -14.57 -9.67
N GLN A 121 8.79 -14.67 -8.41
CA GLN A 121 9.72 -15.72 -7.97
C GLN A 121 9.15 -17.13 -8.19
N ALA A 122 7.84 -17.33 -8.02
CA ALA A 122 7.20 -18.62 -8.26
C ALA A 122 7.24 -19.05 -9.73
N THR A 123 7.54 -18.15 -10.66
CA THR A 123 7.78 -18.50 -12.07
C THR A 123 9.18 -19.05 -12.32
N ASP A 124 10.12 -18.86 -11.39
CA ASP A 124 11.46 -19.40 -11.49
C ASP A 124 11.39 -20.94 -11.39
N GLY A 125 11.98 -21.63 -12.36
CA GLY A 125 11.97 -23.10 -12.43
C GLY A 125 10.67 -23.73 -12.96
N GLN A 126 9.65 -22.94 -13.30
CA GLN A 126 8.43 -23.46 -13.93
C GLN A 126 8.60 -23.65 -15.43
N ILE A 127 8.19 -24.81 -15.95
CA ILE A 127 8.13 -25.05 -17.39
C ILE A 127 6.77 -24.62 -17.91
N PHE A 128 6.70 -23.44 -18.50
CA PHE A 128 5.52 -23.01 -19.22
C PHE A 128 5.34 -23.81 -20.52
N SER A 129 4.09 -24.17 -20.82
CA SER A 129 3.72 -24.86 -22.06
C SER A 129 4.52 -26.14 -22.31
N GLY A 130 4.57 -27.06 -21.34
CA GLY A 130 5.47 -28.23 -21.33
C GLY A 130 5.37 -29.16 -22.56
N ARG A 131 4.23 -29.15 -23.27
CA ARG A 131 4.01 -29.93 -24.52
C ARG A 131 4.40 -29.19 -25.81
N SER A 132 4.82 -27.93 -25.72
CA SER A 132 5.23 -27.11 -26.86
C SER A 132 6.69 -27.33 -27.26
N THR A 133 7.00 -26.98 -28.51
CA THR A 133 8.39 -26.94 -28.99
C THR A 133 9.23 -25.99 -28.13
N ILE A 134 10.54 -26.24 -28.06
CA ILE A 134 11.48 -25.40 -27.29
C ILE A 134 11.42 -23.94 -27.75
N SER A 135 11.35 -23.70 -29.07
CA SER A 135 11.25 -22.35 -29.63
C SER A 135 9.98 -21.63 -29.19
N HIS A 136 8.83 -22.32 -29.19
CA HIS A 136 7.56 -21.74 -28.75
C HIS A 136 7.57 -21.43 -27.24
N ARG A 137 8.14 -22.33 -26.43
CA ARG A 137 8.29 -22.10 -24.98
C ARG A 137 9.14 -20.87 -24.67
N ARG A 138 10.29 -20.72 -25.33
CA ARG A 138 11.17 -19.55 -25.16
C ARG A 138 10.49 -18.23 -25.49
N GLN A 139 9.52 -18.23 -26.42
CA GLN A 139 8.74 -17.04 -26.78
C GLN A 139 7.62 -16.72 -25.79
N LEU A 140 7.01 -17.75 -25.18
CA LEU A 140 5.90 -17.58 -24.24
C LEU A 140 6.33 -17.34 -22.79
N GLU A 141 7.47 -17.87 -22.38
CA GLU A 141 7.96 -17.75 -21.00
C GLU A 141 8.04 -16.30 -20.51
N PRO A 142 8.60 -15.32 -21.25
CA PRO A 142 8.60 -13.92 -20.82
C PRO A 142 7.18 -13.35 -20.62
N ARG A 143 6.21 -13.79 -21.44
CA ARG A 143 4.81 -13.35 -21.36
C ARG A 143 4.14 -13.92 -20.12
N TRP A 144 4.38 -15.19 -19.81
CA TRP A 144 3.90 -15.81 -18.58
C TRP A 144 4.49 -15.14 -17.34
N ARG A 145 5.81 -14.90 -17.31
CA ARG A 145 6.46 -14.18 -16.20
C ARG A 145 5.82 -12.80 -15.96
N HIS A 146 5.61 -12.03 -17.03
CA HIS A 146 4.99 -10.71 -16.96
C HIS A 146 3.53 -10.80 -16.49
N ALA A 147 2.73 -11.71 -17.07
CA ALA A 147 1.34 -11.92 -16.68
C ALA A 147 1.19 -12.36 -15.22
N THR A 148 2.07 -13.24 -14.73
CA THR A 148 2.07 -13.67 -13.32
C THR A 148 2.39 -12.51 -12.38
N PHE A 149 3.35 -11.65 -12.74
CA PHE A 149 3.63 -10.43 -11.97
C PHE A 149 2.41 -9.50 -11.91
N ILE A 150 1.77 -9.23 -13.06
CA ILE A 150 0.55 -8.41 -13.13
C ILE A 150 -0.57 -9.02 -12.28
N ALA A 151 -0.78 -10.33 -12.36
CA ALA A 151 -1.82 -11.01 -11.60
C ALA A 151 -1.60 -10.86 -10.08
N GLY A 152 -0.36 -10.98 -9.61
CA GLY A 152 -0.02 -10.76 -8.21
C GLY A 152 -0.18 -9.30 -7.78
N LEU A 153 0.24 -8.34 -8.62
CA LEU A 153 0.12 -6.91 -8.33
C LEU A 153 -1.34 -6.48 -8.17
N CYS A 154 -2.22 -7.03 -9.01
CA CYS A 154 -3.61 -6.61 -9.14
C CYS A 154 -4.62 -7.48 -8.37
N SER A 155 -4.21 -8.55 -7.69
CA SER A 155 -5.14 -9.53 -7.07
C SER A 155 -6.06 -8.90 -6.02
N GLU A 156 -5.57 -7.88 -5.32
CA GLU A 156 -6.27 -7.23 -4.21
C GLU A 156 -6.94 -5.90 -4.60
N LEU A 157 -6.98 -5.55 -5.90
CA LEU A 157 -7.59 -4.29 -6.36
C LEU A 157 -9.07 -4.17 -6.01
N HIS A 158 -9.78 -5.29 -5.94
CA HIS A 158 -11.20 -5.34 -5.56
C HIS A 158 -11.47 -4.63 -4.23
N ARG A 159 -10.50 -4.56 -3.31
CA ARG A 159 -10.62 -3.86 -2.03
C ARG A 159 -10.93 -2.38 -2.19
N THR A 160 -10.38 -1.73 -3.22
CA THR A 160 -10.66 -0.32 -3.53
C THR A 160 -12.12 -0.05 -3.91
N LEU A 161 -12.84 -1.08 -4.35
CA LEU A 161 -14.21 -0.97 -4.86
C LEU A 161 -15.27 -1.52 -3.89
N SER A 162 -14.88 -2.35 -2.92
CA SER A 162 -15.84 -2.99 -2.01
C SER A 162 -15.57 -2.83 -0.52
N HIS A 163 -14.35 -2.49 -0.11
CA HIS A 163 -13.99 -2.44 1.31
C HIS A 163 -13.90 -1.03 1.89
N VAL A 164 -13.71 -0.02 1.04
CA VAL A 164 -13.38 1.33 1.47
C VAL A 164 -14.17 2.36 0.67
N ILE A 165 -14.53 3.45 1.34
CA ILE A 165 -15.01 4.68 0.74
C ILE A 165 -14.00 5.76 1.07
N VAL A 166 -13.56 6.49 0.04
CA VAL A 166 -12.54 7.53 0.16
C VAL A 166 -13.19 8.88 -0.09
N ILE A 167 -12.99 9.82 0.81
CA ILE A 167 -13.55 11.18 0.71
C ILE A 167 -12.46 12.25 0.85
N ASP A 168 -12.66 13.39 0.20
CA ASP A 168 -11.82 14.57 0.41
C ASP A 168 -12.30 15.39 1.61
N ALA A 169 -11.57 16.45 1.96
CA ALA A 169 -11.95 17.35 3.06
C ALA A 169 -13.27 18.11 2.83
N LYS A 170 -13.79 18.13 1.60
CA LYS A 170 -15.07 18.77 1.24
C LYS A 170 -16.24 17.78 1.29
N GLY A 171 -15.96 16.49 1.52
CA GLY A 171 -16.96 15.43 1.55
C GLY A 171 -17.27 14.81 0.18
N ASN A 172 -16.50 15.13 -0.86
CA ASN A 172 -16.65 14.47 -2.16
C ASN A 172 -16.08 13.05 -2.10
N GLU A 173 -16.79 12.09 -2.69
CA GLU A 173 -16.36 10.69 -2.76
C GLU A 173 -15.51 10.42 -4.01
N TRP A 174 -14.46 9.61 -3.87
CA TRP A 174 -13.62 9.17 -4.98
C TRP A 174 -14.40 8.20 -5.90
N PRO A 175 -14.60 8.53 -7.19
CA PRO A 175 -15.23 7.61 -8.13
C PRO A 175 -14.23 6.54 -8.60
N ALA A 176 -13.95 5.54 -7.76
CA ALA A 176 -12.92 4.53 -7.97
C ALA A 176 -13.06 3.74 -9.30
N TYR A 177 -14.27 3.59 -9.84
CA TYR A 177 -14.51 2.98 -11.15
C TYR A 177 -14.03 3.85 -12.33
N LEU A 178 -13.92 5.17 -12.14
CA LEU A 178 -13.72 6.12 -13.23
C LEU A 178 -12.25 6.56 -13.38
N CYS A 179 -11.53 6.72 -12.27
CA CYS A 179 -10.16 7.22 -12.33
C CYS A 179 -9.28 6.78 -11.15
N PRO A 180 -7.94 6.77 -11.33
CA PRO A 180 -6.98 6.58 -10.26
C PRO A 180 -7.16 7.59 -9.11
N LEU A 181 -6.91 7.15 -7.86
CA LEU A 181 -7.04 8.00 -6.68
C LEU A 181 -6.16 9.25 -6.77
N ASN A 182 -4.92 9.10 -7.24
CA ASN A 182 -3.99 10.23 -7.40
C ASN A 182 -4.53 11.31 -8.34
N ARG A 183 -5.14 10.91 -9.47
CA ARG A 183 -5.73 11.87 -10.42
C ARG A 183 -6.87 12.63 -9.76
N TRP A 184 -7.78 11.92 -9.12
CA TRP A 184 -8.93 12.54 -8.45
C TRP A 184 -8.50 13.50 -7.34
N LEU A 185 -7.54 13.13 -6.49
CA LEU A 185 -7.02 13.99 -5.43
C LEU A 185 -6.40 15.29 -5.99
N HIS A 186 -5.69 15.19 -7.10
CA HIS A 186 -5.13 16.35 -7.78
C HIS A 186 -6.24 17.27 -8.35
N GLU A 187 -7.26 16.70 -9.00
CA GLU A 187 -8.42 17.43 -9.51
C GLU A 187 -9.19 18.14 -8.39
N GLN A 188 -9.34 17.49 -7.22
CA GLN A 188 -9.97 18.10 -6.04
C GLN A 188 -9.10 19.13 -5.33
N ARG A 189 -7.81 19.23 -5.69
CA ARG A 189 -6.77 19.97 -4.98
C ARG A 189 -6.73 19.57 -3.50
N ALA A 190 -6.88 18.28 -3.22
CA ALA A 190 -6.92 17.73 -1.88
C ALA A 190 -5.50 17.64 -1.29
N SER A 191 -5.30 18.21 -0.10
CA SER A 191 -4.06 18.02 0.68
C SER A 191 -4.11 16.78 1.57
N ARG A 192 -5.32 16.33 1.90
CA ARG A 192 -5.63 15.14 2.70
C ARG A 192 -6.86 14.45 2.17
N PHE A 193 -6.95 13.15 2.42
CA PHE A 193 -8.15 12.36 2.20
C PHE A 193 -8.45 11.49 3.42
N TYR A 194 -9.69 11.05 3.53
CA TYR A 194 -10.20 10.27 4.63
C TYR A 194 -10.78 8.97 4.10
N LEU A 195 -10.80 7.96 4.95
CA LEU A 195 -11.24 6.63 4.57
C LEU A 195 -12.28 6.13 5.57
N ARG A 196 -13.36 5.58 5.04
CA ARG A 196 -14.36 4.85 5.80
C ARG A 196 -14.36 3.39 5.37
N TRP A 197 -14.13 2.49 6.32
CA TRP A 197 -14.26 1.06 6.09
C TRP A 197 -15.74 0.66 5.98
N ILE A 198 -16.05 -0.18 5.00
CA ILE A 198 -17.39 -0.76 4.85
C ILE A 198 -17.49 -1.98 5.77
N PRO A 199 -18.39 -1.96 6.78
CA PRO A 199 -18.53 -3.09 7.69
C PRO A 199 -19.12 -4.30 6.96
N HIS A 200 -18.60 -5.50 7.23
CA HIS A 200 -19.05 -6.76 6.61
C HIS A 200 -18.98 -6.77 5.08
N ALA A 201 -18.05 -6.00 4.50
CA ALA A 201 -17.79 -5.98 3.07
C ALA A 201 -17.60 -7.41 2.54
N GLN A 202 -18.41 -7.78 1.54
CA GLN A 202 -18.27 -9.07 0.88
C GLN A 202 -17.08 -9.03 -0.10
N GLU A 203 -16.22 -10.03 -0.02
CA GLU A 203 -15.09 -10.13 -0.96
C GLU A 203 -15.59 -10.54 -2.35
N THR A 204 -15.50 -9.62 -3.31
CA THR A 204 -15.86 -9.87 -4.71
C THR A 204 -14.66 -9.56 -5.60
N ARG A 205 -13.74 -10.52 -5.73
CA ARG A 205 -12.47 -10.34 -6.45
C ARG A 205 -12.64 -9.90 -7.91
N SER A 206 -13.73 -10.31 -8.57
CA SER A 206 -14.05 -9.89 -9.94
C SER A 206 -14.19 -8.38 -10.11
N LEU A 207 -14.50 -7.61 -9.06
CA LEU A 207 -14.55 -6.15 -9.13
C LEU A 207 -13.19 -5.55 -9.52
N GLY A 208 -12.07 -6.17 -9.10
CA GLY A 208 -10.74 -5.69 -9.43
C GLY A 208 -10.47 -5.54 -10.93
N VAL A 209 -11.23 -6.26 -11.77
CA VAL A 209 -11.14 -6.17 -13.23
C VAL A 209 -11.47 -4.78 -13.76
N PHE A 210 -12.37 -4.03 -13.12
CA PHE A 210 -12.75 -2.68 -13.55
C PHE A 210 -11.61 -1.66 -13.41
N ALA A 211 -10.65 -1.91 -12.51
CA ALA A 211 -9.49 -1.05 -12.31
C ALA A 211 -8.37 -1.30 -13.33
N LEU A 212 -8.34 -2.50 -13.95
CA LEU A 212 -7.22 -2.92 -14.80
C LEU A 212 -6.93 -2.00 -15.98
N PRO A 213 -7.90 -1.43 -16.72
CA PRO A 213 -7.60 -0.52 -17.82
C PRO A 213 -6.88 0.76 -17.40
N GLN A 214 -6.94 1.14 -16.12
CA GLN A 214 -6.19 2.30 -15.60
C GLN A 214 -4.74 1.95 -15.28
N ILE A 215 -4.42 0.65 -15.14
CA ILE A 215 -3.14 0.15 -14.65
C ILE A 215 -2.34 -0.53 -15.77
N ILE A 216 -2.97 -1.43 -16.51
CA ILE A 216 -2.36 -2.21 -17.59
C ILE A 216 -2.55 -1.46 -18.90
N ALA A 217 -1.44 -1.05 -19.51
CA ALA A 217 -1.46 -0.40 -20.81
C ALA A 217 -1.96 -1.36 -21.92
N SER A 218 -2.62 -0.81 -22.94
CA SER A 218 -3.13 -1.60 -24.07
C SER A 218 -2.02 -2.35 -24.81
N GLU A 219 -0.83 -1.74 -24.90
CA GLU A 219 0.37 -2.33 -25.48
C GLU A 219 0.84 -3.55 -24.69
N THR A 220 0.77 -3.49 -23.36
CA THR A 220 1.09 -4.63 -22.48
C THR A 220 0.10 -5.77 -22.70
N LEU A 221 -1.21 -5.50 -22.74
CA LEU A 221 -2.22 -6.53 -23.03
C LEU A 221 -2.03 -7.15 -24.43
N HIS A 222 -1.75 -6.33 -25.43
CA HIS A 222 -1.45 -6.80 -26.78
C HIS A 222 -0.20 -7.70 -26.79
N TYR A 223 0.85 -7.27 -26.10
CA TYR A 223 2.07 -8.07 -25.92
C TYR A 223 1.75 -9.41 -25.26
N LEU A 224 0.93 -9.47 -24.21
CA LEU A 224 0.60 -10.74 -23.55
C LEU A 224 -0.22 -11.68 -24.46
N ALA A 225 -1.11 -11.13 -25.28
CA ALA A 225 -2.02 -11.89 -26.14
C ALA A 225 -1.39 -12.37 -27.47
N GLN A 226 -0.28 -11.77 -27.92
CA GLN A 226 0.28 -12.12 -29.22
C GLN A 226 0.74 -13.60 -29.28
N GLY A 227 0.45 -14.28 -30.38
CA GLY A 227 0.89 -15.66 -30.64
C GLY A 227 0.35 -16.72 -29.67
N ASN A 228 -0.63 -16.43 -28.82
CA ASN A 228 -1.25 -17.40 -27.91
C ASN A 228 -2.67 -16.98 -27.48
N SER A 229 -3.45 -17.91 -26.94
CA SER A 229 -4.81 -17.64 -26.43
C SER A 229 -4.95 -17.90 -24.92
N VAL A 230 -3.85 -18.14 -24.21
CA VAL A 230 -3.87 -18.69 -22.85
C VAL A 230 -3.40 -17.72 -21.78
N VAL A 231 -2.41 -16.86 -22.06
CA VAL A 231 -1.76 -16.03 -21.03
C VAL A 231 -2.74 -15.02 -20.43
N VAL A 232 -3.42 -14.24 -21.27
CA VAL A 232 -4.36 -13.20 -20.79
C VAL A 232 -5.55 -13.83 -20.04
N PRO A 233 -6.24 -14.87 -20.53
CA PRO A 233 -7.31 -15.51 -19.76
C PRO A 233 -6.85 -16.00 -18.38
N HIS A 234 -5.66 -16.61 -18.28
CA HIS A 234 -5.11 -17.08 -17.00
C HIS A 234 -4.81 -15.94 -16.04
N MET A 235 -4.19 -14.86 -16.54
CA MET A 235 -3.98 -13.65 -15.75
C MET A 235 -5.31 -13.10 -15.20
N MET A 236 -6.32 -12.95 -16.07
CA MET A 236 -7.63 -12.42 -15.69
C MET A 236 -8.35 -13.30 -14.67
N ALA A 237 -8.26 -14.61 -14.83
CA ALA A 237 -8.84 -15.56 -13.89
C ALA A 237 -8.17 -15.50 -12.51
N SER A 238 -6.84 -15.42 -12.47
CA SER A 238 -6.09 -15.23 -11.22
C SER A 238 -6.48 -13.94 -10.51
N ILE A 239 -6.62 -12.82 -11.23
CA ILE A 239 -7.04 -11.52 -10.65
C ILE A 239 -8.47 -11.58 -10.13
N SER A 240 -9.39 -12.16 -10.90
CA SER A 240 -10.81 -12.23 -10.56
C SER A 240 -11.17 -13.32 -9.54
N GLY A 241 -10.21 -14.18 -9.17
CA GLY A 241 -10.44 -15.34 -8.31
C GLY A 241 -11.29 -16.43 -8.98
N MET A 242 -11.40 -16.41 -10.31
CA MET A 242 -12.18 -17.38 -11.07
C MET A 242 -11.35 -18.64 -11.33
N PRO A 243 -11.91 -19.84 -11.12
CA PRO A 243 -11.23 -21.07 -11.52
C PRO A 243 -11.22 -21.15 -13.05
N LEU A 244 -10.04 -21.36 -13.65
CA LEU A 244 -9.96 -21.86 -15.01
C LEU A 244 -9.88 -23.36 -15.00
N TYR A 245 -10.64 -23.97 -15.90
CA TYR A 245 -10.48 -25.38 -16.21
C TYR A 245 -9.06 -25.60 -16.75
N ARG A 246 -8.29 -26.46 -16.09
CA ARG A 246 -6.93 -26.82 -16.53
C ARG A 246 -7.02 -27.54 -17.87
N GLU A 247 -6.61 -26.90 -18.95
CA GLU A 247 -5.95 -27.65 -20.01
C GLU A 247 -4.57 -28.06 -19.48
N GLN A 248 -4.31 -29.37 -19.41
CA GLN A 248 -3.09 -29.98 -18.85
C GLN A 248 -1.81 -29.52 -19.59
N ASN A 249 -1.31 -28.33 -19.25
CA ASN A 249 -0.11 -27.72 -19.87
C ASN A 249 1.04 -27.48 -18.88
N ILE A 250 0.85 -27.79 -17.61
CA ILE A 250 1.88 -27.78 -16.56
C ILE A 250 2.15 -29.24 -16.20
N LEU A 251 3.37 -29.72 -16.47
CA LEU A 251 3.82 -31.00 -15.95
C LEU A 251 4.37 -30.79 -14.54
N PRO A 252 4.14 -31.73 -13.60
CA PRO A 252 4.67 -31.66 -12.23
C PRO A 252 6.20 -31.69 -12.20
#